data_AF-A0A9X3LFU3-F1
#
_entry.id   AF-A0A9X3LFU3-F1
#
_cell.length_a   1.000
_cell.length_b   1.000
_cell.length_c   1.000
_cell.angle_alpha   90.00
_cell.angle_beta   90.00
_cell.angle_gamma   90.00
#
_symmetry.space_group_name_H-M   'P 1'
#
loop_
_entity.id
_entity.type
_entity.pdbx_description
1 polymer ?
#
loop_
_entity_poly.entity_id
_entity_poly.type
_entity_poly.pdbx_seq_one_letter_code
_entity_poly.pdbx_strand_id
1 'polypeptide(L)'
;MFLIALLKPLKTYEDYVYKANSYFYIFLKQKAIDTMEQAVVQPQFSIEEKSSGYIYLGILHSKMKNYRIASDCYHLGFKLVMDKPFSYRSPFKQAIETFIKSGDDDRAKYWLSNLLERQSYDKNFRKLAVLQKKLY
;
A
#
# COMPACT_ATOMS: atom_id res chain seq x y z
N MET A 1 5.33 -22.24 11.09
CA MET A 1 4.62 -22.25 9.79
C MET A 1 5.16 -21.25 8.75
N PHE A 2 6.15 -20.38 9.06
CA PHE A 2 6.70 -19.42 8.08
C PHE A 2 7.68 -20.02 7.06
N LEU A 3 8.37 -21.12 7.40
CA LEU A 3 9.39 -21.71 6.52
C LEU A 3 8.78 -22.45 5.31
N ILE A 4 7.59 -23.04 5.47
CA ILE A 4 6.88 -23.73 4.38
C ILE A 4 6.51 -22.74 3.26
N ALA A 5 6.24 -21.47 3.61
CA ALA A 5 5.98 -20.38 2.68
C ALA A 5 7.11 -20.16 1.67
N LEU A 6 8.36 -20.36 2.10
CA LEU A 6 9.54 -20.02 1.30
C LEU A 6 9.76 -20.98 0.14
N LEU A 7 9.30 -22.23 0.31
CA LEU A 7 9.43 -23.32 -0.65
C LEU A 7 8.21 -23.42 -1.59
N LYS A 8 7.12 -22.73 -1.28
CA LYS A 8 5.91 -22.74 -2.12
C LYS A 8 6.18 -22.03 -3.46
N PRO A 9 5.76 -22.61 -4.61
CA PRO A 9 5.81 -21.92 -5.89
C PRO A 9 4.90 -20.70 -5.88
N LEU A 10 5.35 -19.61 -6.51
CA LEU A 10 4.61 -18.35 -6.59
C LEU A 10 3.67 -18.39 -7.79
N LYS A 11 2.37 -18.58 -7.57
CA LYS A 11 1.37 -18.64 -8.65
C LYS A 11 0.29 -17.55 -8.50
N THR A 12 -0.29 -17.42 -7.32
CA THR A 12 -1.33 -16.42 -7.04
C THR A 12 -0.76 -15.20 -6.33
N TYR A 13 -1.47 -14.07 -6.35
CA TYR A 13 -1.05 -12.87 -5.62
C TYR A 13 -0.84 -13.16 -4.13
N GLU A 14 -1.68 -13.98 -3.52
CA GLU A 14 -1.58 -14.39 -2.12
C GLU A 14 -0.29 -15.16 -1.83
N ASP A 15 0.23 -15.94 -2.79
CA ASP A 15 1.52 -16.64 -2.62
C ASP A 15 2.66 -15.64 -2.44
N TYR A 16 2.67 -14.58 -3.26
CA TYR A 16 3.66 -13.50 -3.15
C TYR A 16 3.53 -12.76 -1.82
N VAL A 17 2.31 -12.38 -1.44
CA VAL A 17 2.03 -11.69 -0.17
C VAL A 17 2.46 -12.54 1.03
N TYR A 18 2.15 -13.83 1.02
CA TYR A 18 2.48 -14.74 2.11
C TYR A 18 4.00 -14.94 2.22
N LYS A 19 4.70 -15.07 1.09
CA LYS A 19 6.16 -15.18 1.04
C LYS A 19 6.85 -13.89 1.47
N ALA A 20 6.38 -12.73 1.01
CA ALA A 20 6.88 -11.42 1.41
C ALA A 20 6.70 -11.17 2.91
N ASN A 21 5.53 -11.50 3.46
CA ASN A 21 5.29 -11.46 4.91
C ASN A 21 6.26 -12.35 5.68
N SER A 22 6.50 -13.57 5.17
CA SER A 22 7.42 -14.52 5.80
C SER A 22 8.85 -13.97 5.81
N TYR A 23 9.33 -13.42 4.68
CA TYR A 23 10.63 -12.74 4.63
C TYR A 23 10.72 -11.55 5.58
N PHE A 24 9.66 -10.72 5.63
CA PHE A 24 9.63 -9.57 6.52
C PHE A 24 9.69 -9.98 7.99
N TYR A 25 8.97 -11.05 8.37
CA TYR A 25 8.94 -11.57 9.74
C TYR A 25 10.31 -12.08 10.21
N ILE A 26 11.10 -12.67 9.32
CA ILE A 26 12.49 -13.10 9.60
C ILE A 26 13.53 -12.02 9.26
N PHE A 27 13.13 -10.75 9.24
CA PHE A 27 13.98 -9.58 9.04
C PHE A 27 14.70 -9.48 7.68
N LEU A 28 14.33 -10.30 6.69
CA LEU A 28 14.85 -10.25 5.33
C LEU A 28 14.05 -9.23 4.49
N LYS A 29 14.11 -7.96 4.90
CA LYS A 29 13.27 -6.87 4.35
C LYS A 29 13.43 -6.68 2.83
N GLN A 30 14.66 -6.77 2.31
CA GLN A 30 14.90 -6.63 0.87
C GLN A 30 14.22 -7.75 0.09
N LYS A 31 14.34 -9.01 0.55
CA LYS A 31 13.65 -10.14 -0.11
C LYS A 31 12.13 -10.00 -0.08
N ALA A 32 11.57 -9.38 0.97
CA ALA A 32 10.15 -9.06 1.02
C ALA A 32 9.75 -8.03 -0.05
N ILE A 33 10.58 -7.00 -0.25
CA ILE A 33 10.40 -5.99 -1.32
C ILE A 33 10.51 -6.66 -2.68
N ASP A 34 11.61 -7.37 -2.96
CA ASP A 34 11.86 -8.04 -4.26
C ASP A 34 10.71 -8.98 -4.64
N THR A 35 10.14 -9.68 -3.64
CA THR A 35 8.98 -10.56 -3.86
C THR A 35 7.75 -9.76 -4.29
N MET A 36 7.47 -8.62 -3.66
CA MET A 36 6.32 -7.80 -4.02
C MET A 36 6.53 -7.02 -5.32
N GLU A 37 7.76 -6.62 -5.64
CA GLU A 37 8.11 -6.04 -6.93
C GLU A 37 7.85 -7.03 -8.07
N GLN A 38 8.19 -8.32 -7.88
CA GLN A 38 7.83 -9.38 -8.83
C GLN A 38 6.32 -9.54 -8.98
N ALA A 39 5.55 -9.36 -7.91
CA ALA A 39 4.10 -9.48 -7.94
C ALA A 39 3.44 -8.37 -8.77
N VAL A 40 3.82 -7.10 -8.57
CA VAL A 40 3.15 -5.97 -9.24
C VAL A 40 3.36 -5.92 -10.75
N VAL A 41 4.40 -6.59 -11.27
CA VAL A 41 4.67 -6.70 -12.70
C VAL A 41 4.06 -7.94 -13.37
N GLN A 42 3.42 -8.85 -12.61
CA GLN A 42 2.80 -10.04 -13.20
C GLN A 42 1.65 -9.64 -14.14
N PRO A 43 1.68 -10.05 -15.43
CA PRO A 43 0.66 -9.66 -16.39
C PRO A 43 -0.73 -10.22 -16.03
N GLN A 44 -0.79 -11.42 -15.46
CA GLN A 44 -2.03 -12.13 -15.12
C GLN A 44 -2.76 -11.57 -13.89
N PHE A 45 -2.10 -10.76 -13.06
CA PHE A 45 -2.75 -10.17 -11.89
C PHE A 45 -3.63 -8.98 -12.29
N SER A 46 -4.80 -8.94 -11.68
CA SER A 46 -5.78 -7.87 -11.81
C SER A 46 -5.22 -6.52 -11.36
N ILE A 47 -5.90 -5.45 -11.78
CA ILE A 47 -5.55 -4.09 -11.36
C ILE A 47 -5.65 -3.93 -9.84
N GLU A 48 -6.63 -4.59 -9.22
CA GLU A 48 -6.87 -4.63 -7.78
C GLU A 48 -5.74 -5.34 -7.04
N GLU A 49 -5.25 -6.47 -7.56
CA GLU A 49 -4.09 -7.17 -6.99
C GLU A 49 -2.82 -6.33 -7.13
N LYS A 50 -2.59 -5.71 -8.29
CA LYS A 50 -1.44 -4.81 -8.50
C LYS A 50 -1.50 -3.60 -7.58
N SER A 51 -2.67 -2.99 -7.45
CA SER A 51 -2.93 -1.90 -6.49
C SER A 51 -2.59 -2.35 -5.07
N SER A 52 -3.12 -3.49 -4.64
CA SER A 52 -2.81 -4.09 -3.34
C SER A 52 -1.30 -4.31 -3.15
N GLY A 53 -0.60 -4.78 -4.18
CA GLY A 53 0.85 -4.99 -4.17
C GLY A 53 1.64 -3.70 -4.00
N TYR A 54 1.26 -2.62 -4.70
CA TYR A 54 1.86 -1.30 -4.51
C TYR A 54 1.57 -0.71 -3.12
N ILE A 55 0.35 -0.88 -2.58
CA ILE A 55 0.06 -0.49 -1.20
C ILE A 55 0.95 -1.27 -0.22
N TYR A 56 1.17 -2.56 -0.47
CA TYR A 56 2.07 -3.38 0.34
C TYR A 56 3.52 -2.89 0.26
N LEU A 57 4.04 -2.61 -0.93
CA LEU A 57 5.37 -2.01 -1.12
C LEU A 57 5.49 -0.69 -0.35
N GLY A 58 4.47 0.17 -0.40
CA GLY A 58 4.39 1.39 0.41
C GLY A 58 4.54 1.11 1.90
N ILE A 59 3.87 0.08 2.43
CA ILE A 59 4.02 -0.34 3.83
C ILE A 59 5.46 -0.77 4.15
N LEU A 60 6.08 -1.59 3.29
CA LEU A 60 7.45 -2.07 3.48
C LEU A 60 8.45 -0.91 3.50
N HIS A 61 8.39 -0.04 2.50
CA HIS A 61 9.28 1.13 2.42
C HIS A 61 9.05 2.10 3.59
N SER A 62 7.80 2.33 4.01
CA SER A 62 7.51 3.17 5.18
C SER A 62 8.08 2.59 6.48
N LYS A 63 8.03 1.25 6.66
CA LYS A 63 8.67 0.58 7.82
C LYS A 63 10.20 0.68 7.80
N MET A 64 10.79 0.91 6.62
CA MET A 64 12.22 1.17 6.44
C MET A 64 12.57 2.66 6.46
N LYS A 65 11.59 3.55 6.71
CA LYS A 65 11.74 5.01 6.66
C LYS A 65 12.12 5.56 5.27
N ASN A 66 11.93 4.77 4.21
CA ASN A 66 12.12 5.18 2.82
C ASN A 66 10.89 5.95 2.33
N TYR A 67 10.56 7.07 2.97
CA TYR A 67 9.26 7.74 2.81
C TYR A 67 8.98 8.23 1.39
N ARG A 68 10.01 8.66 0.65
CA ARG A 68 9.85 9.06 -0.77
C ARG A 68 9.38 7.89 -1.64
N ILE A 69 10.08 6.76 -1.57
CA ILE A 69 9.71 5.56 -2.33
C ILE A 69 8.34 5.04 -1.87
N ALA A 70 8.10 5.03 -0.56
CA ALA A 70 6.81 4.61 -0.02
C ALA A 70 5.64 5.48 -0.52
N SER A 71 5.86 6.80 -0.60
CA SER A 71 4.91 7.74 -1.20
C SER A 71 4.63 7.38 -2.66
N ASP A 72 5.65 7.09 -3.47
CA ASP A 72 5.45 6.70 -4.87
C ASP A 72 4.65 5.39 -4.99
N CYS A 73 4.96 4.38 -4.16
CA CYS A 73 4.20 3.14 -4.13
C CYS A 73 2.73 3.37 -3.73
N TYR A 74 2.45 4.14 -2.68
CA TYR A 74 1.07 4.43 -2.28
C TYR A 74 0.31 5.20 -3.37
N HIS A 75 0.95 6.18 -4.01
CA HIS A 75 0.35 6.93 -5.10
C HIS A 75 -0.04 6.01 -6.26
N LEU A 76 0.87 5.14 -6.72
CA LEU A 76 0.59 4.17 -7.77
C LEU A 76 -0.52 3.22 -7.38
N GLY A 77 -0.49 2.70 -6.15
CA GLY A 77 -1.52 1.81 -5.62
C GLY A 77 -2.91 2.43 -5.68
N PHE A 78 -3.08 3.67 -5.21
CA PHE A 78 -4.37 4.35 -5.28
C PHE A 78 -4.78 4.73 -6.70
N LYS A 79 -3.84 5.21 -7.52
CA LYS A 79 -4.12 5.63 -8.91
C LYS A 79 -4.68 4.48 -9.75
N LEU A 80 -4.18 3.26 -9.57
CA LEU A 80 -4.67 2.08 -10.30
C LEU A 80 -6.16 1.80 -10.11
N VAL A 81 -6.72 2.15 -8.95
CA VAL A 81 -8.11 1.84 -8.59
C VAL A 81 -8.95 3.09 -8.38
N MET A 82 -8.48 4.26 -8.81
CA MET A 82 -9.15 5.53 -8.53
C MET A 82 -10.56 5.59 -9.12
N ASP A 83 -10.80 4.96 -10.27
CA ASP A 83 -12.10 4.96 -10.93
C ASP A 83 -13.02 3.83 -10.45
N LYS A 84 -12.56 3.01 -9.49
CA LYS A 84 -13.31 1.89 -8.94
C LYS A 84 -13.81 2.21 -7.52
N PRO A 85 -15.00 1.71 -7.13
CA PRO A 85 -15.40 1.74 -5.75
C PRO A 85 -14.53 0.76 -4.93
N PHE A 86 -13.87 1.27 -3.89
CA PHE A 86 -13.14 0.44 -2.93
C PHE A 86 -13.42 0.90 -1.50
N SER A 87 -13.61 -0.06 -0.60
CA SER A 87 -13.81 0.19 0.82
C SER A 87 -12.53 0.68 1.49
N TYR A 88 -12.70 1.40 2.60
CA TYR A 88 -11.62 1.82 3.46
C TYR A 88 -10.80 0.63 3.94
N ARG A 89 -9.47 0.77 3.93
CA ARG A 89 -8.53 -0.20 4.51
C ARG A 89 -7.62 0.48 5.53
N SER A 90 -7.20 -0.28 6.54
CA SER A 90 -6.34 0.24 7.61
C SER A 90 -5.05 0.92 7.13
N PRO A 91 -4.38 0.51 6.02
CA PRO A 91 -3.17 1.19 5.57
C PRO A 91 -3.38 2.59 4.99
N PHE A 92 -4.63 3.02 4.72
CA PHE A 92 -4.86 4.31 4.07
C PHE A 92 -4.46 5.49 4.94
N LYS A 93 -4.67 5.40 6.26
CA LYS A 93 -4.16 6.41 7.19
C LYS A 93 -2.63 6.49 7.13
N GLN A 94 -1.97 5.33 7.13
CA GLN A 94 -0.51 5.24 7.01
C GLN A 94 -0.01 5.83 5.68
N ALA A 95 -0.74 5.62 4.58
CA ALA A 95 -0.40 6.19 3.28
C ALA A 95 -0.39 7.73 3.32
N ILE A 96 -1.46 8.35 3.85
CA ILE A 96 -1.52 9.82 3.97
C ILE A 96 -0.42 10.34 4.91
N GLU A 97 -0.17 9.68 6.03
CA GLU A 97 0.94 10.05 6.92
C GLU A 97 2.31 9.88 6.26
N THR A 98 2.44 8.95 5.31
CA THR A 98 3.68 8.76 4.54
C THR A 98 3.88 9.89 3.54
N PHE A 99 2.83 10.36 2.87
CA PHE A 99 2.90 11.54 2.00
C PHE A 99 3.41 12.76 2.78
N ILE A 100 2.83 13.03 3.94
CA ILE A 100 3.26 14.11 4.85
C ILE A 100 4.74 13.94 5.24
N LYS A 101 5.14 12.75 5.69
CA LYS A 101 6.53 12.46 6.10
C LYS A 101 7.54 12.55 4.95
N SER A 102 7.08 12.39 3.72
CA SER A 102 7.92 12.54 2.52
C SER A 102 8.11 14.01 2.10
N GLY A 103 7.39 14.95 2.71
CA GLY A 103 7.37 16.36 2.32
C GLY A 103 6.55 16.64 1.05
N ASP A 104 5.76 15.67 0.57
CA ASP A 104 4.90 15.79 -0.59
C ASP A 104 3.48 16.17 -0.15
N ASP A 105 3.34 17.42 0.31
CA ASP A 105 2.09 17.94 0.87
C ASP A 105 0.97 18.03 -0.17
N ASP A 106 1.29 18.26 -1.43
CA ASP A 106 0.32 18.31 -2.53
C ASP A 106 -0.34 16.95 -2.73
N ARG A 107 0.47 15.88 -2.79
CA ARG A 107 -0.03 14.50 -2.87
C ARG A 107 -0.81 14.11 -1.61
N ALA A 108 -0.36 14.56 -0.45
CA ALA A 108 -1.05 14.32 0.81
C ALA A 108 -2.45 14.95 0.82
N LYS A 109 -2.56 16.22 0.42
CA LYS A 109 -3.83 16.95 0.31
C LYS A 109 -4.75 16.32 -0.72
N TYR A 110 -4.23 16.03 -1.92
CA TYR A 110 -4.98 15.40 -2.99
C TYR A 110 -5.62 14.07 -2.56
N TRP A 111 -4.80 13.14 -2.05
CA TRP A 111 -5.33 11.83 -1.66
C TRP A 111 -6.20 11.88 -0.41
N LEU A 112 -5.92 12.77 0.54
CA LEU A 112 -6.79 12.94 1.70
C LEU A 112 -8.19 13.40 1.27
N SER A 113 -8.28 14.40 0.40
CA SER A 113 -9.56 14.89 -0.13
C SER A 113 -10.29 13.81 -0.93
N ASN A 114 -9.62 13.16 -1.89
CA ASN A 114 -10.23 12.11 -2.70
C ASN A 114 -10.74 10.94 -1.86
N LEU A 115 -9.97 10.51 -0.84
CA LEU A 115 -10.40 9.43 0.04
C LEU A 115 -11.55 9.86 0.97
N LEU A 116 -11.62 11.13 1.39
CA LEU A 116 -12.72 11.62 2.23
C LEU A 116 -14.05 11.73 1.47
N GLU A 117 -14.04 12.12 0.20
CA GLU A 117 -15.26 12.16 -0.66
C GLU A 117 -15.96 10.80 -0.73
N ARG A 118 -15.17 9.72 -0.64
CA ARG A 118 -15.62 8.32 -0.65
C ARG A 118 -16.37 7.90 0.61
N GLN A 119 -16.44 8.76 1.64
CA GLN A 119 -17.25 8.48 2.83
C GLN A 119 -18.75 8.35 2.55
N SER A 120 -19.20 8.89 1.41
CA SER A 120 -20.57 8.79 0.92
C SER A 120 -21.00 7.33 0.71
N TYR A 121 -20.08 6.43 0.31
CA TYR A 121 -20.37 5.01 0.15
C TYR A 121 -19.75 4.12 1.24
N ASP A 122 -18.60 4.49 1.82
CA ASP A 122 -18.04 3.80 2.99
C ASP A 122 -17.69 4.79 4.11
N LYS A 123 -18.55 4.85 5.12
CA LYS A 123 -18.43 5.77 6.26
C LYS A 123 -17.11 5.66 7.02
N ASN A 124 -16.33 4.58 6.86
CA ASN A 124 -15.02 4.46 7.50
C ASN A 124 -13.98 5.46 6.97
N PHE A 125 -14.14 5.99 5.75
CA PHE A 125 -13.24 7.02 5.22
C PHE A 125 -13.19 8.28 6.09
N ARG A 126 -14.27 8.61 6.82
CA ARG A 126 -14.29 9.73 7.77
C ARG A 126 -13.18 9.67 8.84
N LYS A 127 -12.64 8.47 9.11
CA LYS A 127 -11.51 8.28 10.04
C LYS A 127 -10.24 9.02 9.58
N LEU A 128 -10.13 9.36 8.30
CA LEU A 128 -9.00 10.12 7.75
C LEU A 128 -9.07 11.61 8.08
N ALA A 129 -10.24 12.15 8.46
CA ALA A 129 -10.43 13.57 8.76
C ALA A 129 -9.50 14.07 9.88
N VAL A 130 -9.07 13.17 10.77
CA VAL A 130 -8.08 13.47 11.84
C VAL A 130 -6.73 13.98 11.30
N LEU A 131 -6.46 13.77 10.01
CA LEU A 131 -5.23 14.21 9.34
C LEU A 131 -5.37 15.59 8.68
N GLN A 132 -6.58 16.16 8.57
CA GLN A 132 -6.77 17.49 7.97
C GLN A 132 -5.97 18.56 8.72
N LYS A 133 -5.96 18.51 10.07
CA LYS A 133 -5.18 19.42 10.95
C LYS A 133 -3.66 19.41 10.76
N LYS A 134 -3.13 18.47 9.97
CA LYS A 134 -1.70 18.36 9.66
C LYS A 134 -1.36 18.99 8.31
N LEU A 135 -2.37 19.28 7.48
CA LEU A 135 -2.23 19.69 6.08
C LEU A 135 -2.89 21.04 5.79
N TYR A 136 -3.85 21.44 6.63
CA TYR A 136 -4.57 22.70 6.64
C TYR A 136 -4.47 23.27 8.06
#